data_AF-A0A7J9CZY2-F1
#
_entry.id   AF-A0A7J9CZY2-F1
#
_cell.length_a   1.000
_cell.length_b   1.000
_cell.length_c   1.000
_cell.angle_alpha   90.00
_cell.angle_beta   90.00
_cell.angle_gamma   90.00
#
_symmetry.space_group_name_H-M   'P 1'
#
loop_
_entity.id
_entity.type
_entity.pdbx_description
1 polymer ?
#
loop_
_entity_poly.entity_id
_entity_poly.type
_entity_poly.pdbx_seq_one_letter_code
_entity_poly.pdbx_strand_id
1 'polypeptide(L)'
;MFVDINIAGQKWSALIDTRASDLFISEKAGKKFGLSIKKSNKKIKTINFEEAPTMGVVHNVELQIGEWKAKEDFEVETKVLSSI
;
A
#
# COMPACT_ATOMS: atom_id res chain seq x y z
N MET A 1 -11.44 -0.52 -9.92
CA MET A 1 -11.72 -1.98 -9.91
C MET A 1 -11.12 -2.57 -8.65
N PHE A 2 -11.72 -3.60 -8.06
CA PHE A 2 -11.20 -4.22 -6.85
C PHE A 2 -10.88 -5.69 -7.10
N VAL A 3 -9.88 -6.21 -6.39
CA VAL A 3 -9.50 -7.63 -6.42
C VAL A 3 -9.31 -8.16 -5.01
N ASP A 4 -9.73 -9.39 -4.79
CA ASP A 4 -9.44 -10.10 -3.55
C ASP A 4 -7.97 -10.49 -3.51
N ILE A 5 -7.32 -10.11 -2.41
CA ILE A 5 -5.92 -10.40 -2.13
C ILE A 5 -5.79 -11.10 -0.79
N ASN A 6 -4.69 -11.81 -0.61
CA ASN A 6 -4.23 -12.22 0.72
C ASN A 6 -2.92 -11.50 1.03
N ILE A 7 -2.89 -10.81 2.17
CA ILE A 7 -1.70 -10.13 2.68
C ILE A 7 -1.42 -10.64 4.08
N ALA A 8 -0.19 -11.14 4.30
CA ALA A 8 0.23 -11.70 5.59
C ALA A 8 -0.76 -12.74 6.16
N GLY A 9 -1.35 -13.59 5.31
CA GLY A 9 -2.30 -14.64 5.69
C GLY A 9 -3.75 -14.17 5.87
N GLN A 10 -4.06 -12.89 5.66
CA GLN A 10 -5.40 -12.32 5.81
C GLN A 10 -6.02 -11.93 4.46
N LYS A 11 -7.29 -12.27 4.23
CA LYS A 11 -8.03 -11.91 3.00
C LYS A 11 -8.59 -10.49 3.03
N TRP A 12 -8.38 -9.73 1.97
CA TRP A 12 -8.78 -8.34 1.80
C TRP A 12 -9.16 -8.02 0.36
N SER A 13 -9.75 -6.85 0.15
CA SER A 13 -9.98 -6.29 -1.19
C SER A 13 -9.04 -5.11 -1.42
N ALA A 14 -8.32 -5.11 -2.52
CA ALA A 14 -7.41 -4.02 -2.92
C ALA A 14 -7.92 -3.31 -4.18
N LEU A 15 -7.74 -1.98 -4.21
CA LEU A 15 -8.03 -1.18 -5.40
C LEU A 15 -6.94 -1.43 -6.45
N ILE A 16 -7.36 -1.77 -7.66
CA ILE A 16 -6.49 -1.78 -8.83
C ILE A 16 -6.48 -0.35 -9.39
N ASP A 17 -5.41 0.37 -9.08
CA ASP A 17 -5.10 1.67 -9.65
C ASP A 17 -3.88 1.55 -10.57
N THR A 18 -4.13 1.42 -11.88
CA THR A 18 -3.06 1.29 -12.87
C THR A 18 -2.32 2.61 -13.14
N ARG A 19 -2.75 3.73 -12.53
CA ARG A 19 -2.09 5.03 -12.67
C ARG A 19 -1.14 5.31 -11.50
N ALA A 20 -1.13 4.48 -10.47
CA ALA A 20 -0.19 4.54 -9.38
C ALA A 20 1.16 3.91 -9.79
N SER A 21 2.26 4.59 -9.47
CA SER A 21 3.62 4.09 -9.74
C SER A 21 4.13 3.10 -8.69
N ASP A 22 3.59 3.17 -7.47
CA ASP A 22 3.96 2.34 -6.33
C ASP A 22 2.71 1.69 -5.74
N LEU A 23 2.89 0.64 -4.95
CA LEU A 23 1.82 0.04 -4.15
C LEU A 23 1.67 0.82 -2.84
N PHE A 24 0.43 1.08 -2.45
CA PHE A 24 0.11 1.85 -1.26
C PHE A 24 -0.67 1.03 -0.25
N ILE A 25 -0.37 1.25 1.03
CA ILE A 25 -1.14 0.75 2.15
C ILE A 25 -1.42 1.88 3.14
N SER A 26 -2.65 1.95 3.65
CA SER A 26 -2.93 2.91 4.72
C SER A 26 -2.18 2.53 5.99
N GLU A 27 -1.73 3.52 6.77
CA GLU A 27 -1.11 3.30 8.07
C GLU A 27 -2.00 2.44 8.99
N LYS A 28 -3.32 2.67 8.94
CA LYS A 28 -4.30 1.89 9.69
C LYS A 28 -4.28 0.42 9.31
N ALA A 29 -4.23 0.12 8.00
CA ALA A 29 -4.15 -1.24 7.50
C ALA A 29 -2.80 -1.88 7.88
N GLY A 30 -1.68 -1.20 7.65
CA GLY A 30 -0.34 -1.67 8.04
C GLY A 30 -0.24 -2.03 9.53
N LYS A 31 -0.76 -1.16 10.41
CA LYS A 31 -0.84 -1.43 11.86
C LYS A 31 -1.75 -2.61 12.18
N LYS A 32 -2.92 -2.71 11.53
CA LYS A 32 -3.85 -3.84 11.73
C LYS A 32 -3.22 -5.18 11.38
N PHE A 33 -2.30 -5.20 10.41
CA PHE A 33 -1.57 -6.38 9.99
C PHE A 33 -0.31 -6.67 10.80
N GLY A 34 0.04 -5.81 11.76
CA GLY A 34 1.31 -5.94 12.49
C GLY A 34 2.54 -5.77 11.59
N LEU A 35 2.39 -5.08 10.46
CA LEU A 35 3.49 -4.85 9.53
C LEU A 35 4.48 -3.83 10.09
N SER A 36 5.78 -4.11 9.91
CA SER A 36 6.84 -3.21 10.35
C SER A 36 7.00 -2.06 9.38
N ILE A 37 6.49 -0.89 9.76
CA ILE A 37 6.64 0.35 9.01
C ILE A 37 8.03 0.93 9.30
N LYS A 38 8.85 1.05 8.25
CA LYS A 38 10.17 1.71 8.32
C LYS A 38 10.08 3.10 7.74
N LYS A 39 10.95 4.00 8.20
CA LYS A 39 11.03 5.35 7.65
C LYS A 39 11.45 5.28 6.18
N SER A 40 10.69 5.94 5.31
CA SER A 40 11.00 6.11 3.89
C SER A 40 11.37 7.56 3.64
N ASN A 41 12.28 7.78 2.68
CA ASN A 41 12.65 9.12 2.21
C ASN A 41 11.87 9.50 0.93
N LYS A 42 10.95 8.65 0.46
CA LYS A 42 10.14 8.95 -0.70
C LYS A 42 9.11 10.03 -0.39
N LYS A 43 8.76 10.76 -1.44
CA LYS A 43 7.68 11.74 -1.45
C LYS A 43 6.63 11.24 -2.42
N ILE A 44 5.37 11.30 -2.01
CA ILE A 44 4.22 11.01 -2.86
C ILE A 44 3.72 12.33 -3.42
N LYS A 45 3.53 12.37 -4.74
CA LYS A 45 2.86 13.47 -5.42
C LYS A 45 1.54 12.98 -6.00
N THR A 46 0.44 13.52 -5.51
CA THR A 46 -0.86 13.35 -6.17
C THR A 46 -1.03 14.47 -7.19
N ILE A 47 -1.69 14.20 -8.32
CA ILE A 47 -1.81 15.13 -9.46
C ILE A 47 -2.30 16.54 -9.06
N ASN A 48 -3.12 16.64 -8.01
CA ASN A 48 -3.71 17.89 -7.52
C ASN A 48 -3.24 18.31 -6.11
N PHE A 49 -2.19 17.70 -5.57
CA PHE A 49 -1.69 18.03 -4.23
C PHE A 49 -0.18 18.29 -4.25
N GLU A 50 0.27 19.08 -3.28
CA GLU A 50 1.69 19.23 -3.00
C GLU A 50 2.30 17.88 -2.59
N GLU A 51 3.59 17.71 -2.90
CA GLU A 51 4.36 16.54 -2.50
C GLU A 51 4.33 16.38 -0.98
N ALA A 52 3.82 15.25 -0.51
CA ALA A 52 3.83 14.88 0.90
C ALA A 52 4.87 13.77 1.14
N PRO A 53 5.64 13.81 2.24
CA PRO A 53 6.46 12.67 2.62
C PRO A 53 5.58 11.46 2.91
N THR A 54 6.02 10.28 2.48
CA THR A 54 5.43 9.00 2.92
C THR A 54 5.57 8.88 4.44
N MET A 55 4.61 8.26 5.13
CA MET A 55 4.78 7.90 6.54
C MET A 55 5.93 6.90 6.70
N GLY A 56 6.12 6.05 5.69
CA GLY A 56 7.14 5.04 5.66
C GLY A 56 6.92 4.06 4.54
N VAL A 57 7.64 2.95 4.60
CA VAL A 57 7.53 1.82 3.69
C VAL A 57 7.46 0.54 4.51
N VAL A 58 6.65 -0.42 4.07
CA VAL A 58 6.67 -1.80 4.54
C VAL A 58 7.34 -2.63 3.46
N HIS A 59 8.37 -3.38 3.84
CA HIS A 59 9.13 -4.20 2.89
C HIS A 59 8.74 -5.67 2.91
N ASN A 60 8.88 -6.33 1.76
CA ASN A 60 8.92 -7.78 1.62
C ASN A 60 7.66 -8.46 2.18
N VAL A 61 6.50 -7.87 1.89
CA VAL A 61 5.19 -8.40 2.31
C VAL A 61 4.74 -9.47 1.33
N GLU A 62 4.38 -10.64 1.83
CA GLU A 62 3.77 -11.68 0.99
C GLU A 62 2.37 -11.23 0.55
N LEU A 63 2.23 -11.03 -0.76
CA LEU A 63 0.99 -10.69 -1.46
C LEU A 63 0.58 -11.87 -2.34
N GLN A 64 -0.67 -12.30 -2.22
CA GLN A 64 -1.25 -13.32 -3.07
C GLN A 64 -2.53 -12.82 -3.75
N ILE A 65 -2.64 -13.09 -5.05
CA ILE A 65 -3.80 -12.80 -5.88
C ILE A 65 -4.16 -14.08 -6.66
N GLY A 66 -5.24 -14.74 -6.28
CA GLY A 66 -5.54 -16.08 -6.80
C GLY A 66 -4.40 -17.05 -6.50
N GLU A 67 -3.81 -17.65 -7.54
CA GLU A 67 -2.65 -18.55 -7.42
C GLU A 67 -1.31 -17.81 -7.46
N TRP A 68 -1.29 -16.55 -7.92
CA TRP A 68 -0.07 -15.76 -8.01
C TRP A 68 0.38 -15.27 -6.63
N LYS A 69 1.68 -15.38 -6.36
CA LYS A 69 2.32 -14.94 -5.12
C LYS A 69 3.59 -14.16 -5.42
N ALA A 70 3.78 -13.05 -4.69
CA ALA A 70 5.01 -12.27 -4.75
C ALA A 70 5.32 -11.65 -3.38
N LYS A 71 6.54 -11.11 -3.26
CA LYS A 71 6.94 -10.28 -2.13
C LYS A 71 7.08 -8.86 -2.61
N GLU A 72 6.28 -7.98 -2.05
CA GLU A 72 6.15 -6.60 -2.51
C GLU A 72 6.44 -5.61 -1.39
N ASP A 73 6.87 -4.43 -1.79
CA ASP A 73 7.04 -3.28 -0.90
C ASP A 73 5.82 -2.35 -1.05
N PHE A 74 5.35 -1.79 0.07
CA PHE A 74 4.21 -0.88 0.10
C PHE A 74 4.61 0.43 0.75
N GLU A 75 4.37 1.55 0.06
CA GLU A 75 4.45 2.87 0.68
C GLU A 75 3.26 3.07 1.62
N VAL A 76 3.53 3.69 2.76
CA VAL A 76 2.54 3.88 3.82
C VAL A 76 2.01 5.30 3.78
N GLU A 77 0.69 5.40 3.65
CA GLU A 77 -0.03 6.67 3.58
C GLU A 77 -0.87 6.90 4.84
N THR A 78 -0.83 8.11 5.38
CA THR A 78 -1.62 8.53 6.54
C THR A 78 -2.99 9.11 6.18
N LYS A 79 -3.18 9.49 4.91
CA LYS A 79 -4.44 10.04 4.41
C LYS A 79 -4.98 9.06 3.38
N VAL A 80 -6.23 8.60 3.55
CA VAL A 80 -6.90 7.84 2.51
C VAL A 80 -7.05 8.77 1.32
N LEU A 81 -6.19 8.64 0.31
CA LEU A 81 -6.36 9.32 -0.99
C LEU A 81 -7.45 8.59 -1.79
N SER A 82 -8.63 8.38 -1.19
CA SER A 82 -9.80 7.80 -1.86
C SER A 82 -10.58 8.84 -2.66
N SER A 83 -9.92 9.89 -3.15
CA SER A 83 -10.58 10.97 -3.88
C SER A 83 -10.10 11.01 -5.33
N ILE A 84 -10.17 9.88 -6.03
CA ILE A 84 -10.42 9.82 -7.48
C ILE A 84 -11.30 8.60 -7.76
#